data_AF-A0A0C2F4U4-F1
#
_entry.id   AF-A0A0C2F4U4-F1
#
_cell.length_a   1.000
_cell.length_b   1.000
_cell.length_c   1.000
_cell.angle_alpha   90.00
_cell.angle_beta   90.00
_cell.angle_gamma   90.00
#
_symmetry.space_group_name_H-M   'P 1'
#
loop_
_entity.id
_entity.type
_entity.pdbx_description
1 polymer ?
#
loop_
_entity_poly.entity_id
_entity_poly.type
_entity_poly.pdbx_seq_one_letter_code
_entity_poly.pdbx_strand_id
1 'polypeptide(L)'
;MNDLCARRGLVLVRFQQRLINTTLAFREEQRKILEGDHTKTLGDVTTLNLTILEGGVQVNVLPEKFTAFFDIRVPPTVDFEAFEKEISGWCQEAGEGVTYEFVQV
;
A
#
# COMPACT_ATOMS: atom_id res chain seq x y z
N MET A 1 -4.91 8.33 -31.33
CA MET A 1 -4.70 8.04 -29.89
C MET A 1 -3.25 7.58 -29.77
N ASN A 2 -2.36 8.45 -29.28
CA ASN A 2 -0.91 8.24 -29.38
C ASN A 2 -0.47 7.08 -28.48
N ASP A 3 0.47 6.27 -28.97
CA ASP A 3 1.07 5.09 -28.31
C ASP A 3 1.61 5.41 -26.90
N LEU A 4 1.96 6.68 -26.66
CA LEU A 4 2.41 7.20 -25.36
C LEU A 4 1.31 7.15 -24.28
N CYS A 5 0.03 7.36 -24.64
CA CYS A 5 -1.08 7.36 -23.69
C CYS A 5 -1.39 5.92 -23.23
N ALA A 6 -1.41 4.96 -24.16
CA ALA A 6 -1.59 3.54 -23.86
C ALA A 6 -0.46 2.98 -22.98
N ARG A 7 0.81 3.36 -23.25
CA ARG A 7 1.96 2.96 -22.43
C ARG A 7 1.88 3.53 -21.01
N ARG A 8 1.46 4.78 -20.83
CA ARG A 8 1.31 5.39 -19.49
C ARG A 8 0.23 4.71 -18.66
N GLY A 9 -0.93 4.38 -19.26
CA GLY A 9 -2.01 3.69 -18.56
C GLY A 9 -1.62 2.29 -18.06
N LEU A 10 -0.91 1.51 -18.88
CA LEU A 10 -0.40 0.19 -18.49
C LEU A 10 0.62 0.24 -17.35
N VAL A 11 1.44 1.28 -17.30
CA VAL A 11 2.44 1.48 -16.24
C VAL A 11 1.76 1.85 -14.92
N LEU A 12 0.74 2.71 -14.95
CA LEU A 12 0.03 3.15 -13.75
C LEU A 12 -0.65 2.00 -13.00
N VAL A 13 -1.30 1.09 -13.74
CA VAL A 13 -2.00 -0.08 -13.17
C VAL A 13 -1.00 -1.04 -12.51
N ARG A 14 0.21 -1.18 -13.06
CA ARG A 14 1.23 -2.05 -12.47
C ARG A 14 1.72 -1.55 -11.11
N PHE A 15 1.89 -0.24 -10.95
CA PHE A 15 2.35 0.35 -9.69
C PHE A 15 1.34 0.12 -8.57
N GLN A 16 0.06 0.39 -8.86
CA GLN A 16 -1.04 0.12 -7.94
C GLN A 16 -1.08 -1.36 -7.53
N GLN A 17 -1.05 -2.28 -8.50
CA GLN A 17 -1.13 -3.71 -8.21
C GLN A 17 0.05 -4.18 -7.35
N ARG A 18 1.25 -3.66 -7.61
CA ARG A 18 2.44 -4.02 -6.84
C ARG A 18 2.34 -3.55 -5.39
N LEU A 19 1.95 -2.30 -5.16
CA LEU A 19 1.74 -1.76 -3.81
C LEU A 19 0.69 -2.56 -3.04
N ILE A 20 -0.47 -2.83 -3.66
CA ILE A 20 -1.54 -3.61 -3.03
C ILE A 20 -1.06 -5.01 -2.68
N ASN A 21 -0.38 -5.70 -3.59
CA ASN A 21 0.14 -7.04 -3.33
C ASN A 21 1.16 -7.06 -2.19
N THR A 22 2.08 -6.09 -2.14
CA THR A 22 3.06 -5.97 -1.06
C THR A 22 2.37 -5.75 0.29
N THR A 23 1.40 -4.83 0.37
CA THR A 23 0.65 -4.58 1.61
C THR A 23 -0.20 -5.79 2.06
N LEU A 24 -0.76 -6.55 1.12
CA LEU A 24 -1.48 -7.80 1.41
C LEU A 24 -0.54 -8.89 1.92
N ALA A 25 0.67 -9.01 1.35
CA ALA A 25 1.68 -9.95 1.82
C ALA A 25 2.11 -9.62 3.26
N PHE A 26 2.37 -8.34 3.55
CA PHE A 26 2.67 -7.88 4.90
C PHE A 26 1.54 -8.20 5.89
N ARG A 27 0.28 -7.94 5.50
CA ARG A 27 -0.88 -8.28 6.32
C ARG A 27 -0.96 -9.78 6.63
N GLU A 28 -0.64 -10.63 5.66
CA GLU A 28 -0.61 -12.08 5.83
C GLU A 28 0.51 -12.53 6.78
N GLU A 29 1.68 -11.88 6.74
CA GLU A 29 2.77 -12.12 7.70
C GLU A 29 2.34 -11.75 9.12
N GLN A 30 1.72 -10.58 9.31
CA GLN A 30 1.20 -10.17 10.62
C GLN A 30 0.09 -11.10 11.14
N ARG A 31 -0.78 -11.60 10.24
CA ARG A 31 -1.79 -12.61 10.58
C ARG A 31 -1.16 -13.90 11.09
N LYS A 32 -0.11 -14.40 10.42
CA LYS A 32 0.61 -15.60 10.85
C LYS A 32 1.27 -15.43 12.22
N ILE A 33 1.82 -14.24 12.51
CA ILE A 33 2.39 -13.93 13.82
C ILE A 33 1.30 -14.00 14.90
N LEU A 34 0.13 -13.43 14.64
CA LEU A 34 -1.00 -13.45 15.57
C LEU A 34 -1.54 -14.87 15.80
N GLU A 35 -1.70 -15.66 14.74
CA GLU A 35 -2.22 -17.03 14.84
C GLU A 35 -1.21 -18.03 15.40
N GLY A 36 0.09 -17.77 15.19
CA GLY A 36 1.17 -18.63 15.66
C GLY A 36 1.47 -18.52 17.16
N ASP A 37 0.95 -17.48 17.83
CA ASP A 37 1.18 -17.24 19.25
C ASP A 37 -0.12 -16.83 19.96
N HIS A 38 -0.71 -17.77 20.71
CA HIS A 38 -1.96 -17.57 21.45
C HIS A 38 -1.87 -16.54 22.59
N THR A 39 -0.66 -16.07 22.93
CA THR A 39 -0.48 -15.00 23.92
C THR A 39 -0.63 -13.60 23.31
N LYS A 40 -0.55 -13.49 21.98
CA LYS A 40 -0.69 -12.22 21.25
C LYS A 40 -2.15 -11.89 21.00
N THR A 41 -2.42 -10.60 21.05
CA THR A 41 -3.70 -9.99 20.68
C THR A 41 -3.52 -9.13 19.45
N LEU A 42 -4.63 -8.61 18.90
CA LEU A 42 -4.59 -7.65 17.79
C LEU A 42 -3.79 -6.38 18.12
N GLY A 43 -3.61 -6.04 19.40
CA GLY A 43 -2.80 -4.90 19.84
C GLY A 43 -1.29 -5.16 19.84
N ASP A 44 -0.86 -6.39 19.52
CA ASP A 44 0.56 -6.80 19.52
C ASP A 44 1.13 -6.98 18.10
N VAL A 45 0.29 -6.81 17.07
CA VAL A 45 0.66 -6.93 15.65
C VAL A 45 0.27 -5.66 14.90
N THR A 46 0.99 -5.37 13.82
CA THR A 46 0.64 -4.24 12.96
C THR A 46 -0.53 -4.65 12.07
N THR A 47 -1.64 -3.89 12.11
CA THR A 47 -2.78 -4.13 11.20
C THR A 47 -2.82 -3.07 10.12
N LEU A 48 -3.01 -3.49 8.87
CA LEU A 48 -3.07 -2.60 7.71
C LEU A 48 -4.35 -2.89 6.91
N ASN A 49 -5.18 -1.87 6.69
CA ASN A 49 -6.43 -1.96 5.93
C ASN A 49 -6.43 -0.95 4.77
N LEU A 50 -6.69 -1.39 3.54
CA LEU A 50 -7.00 -0.48 2.42
C LEU A 50 -8.42 0.06 2.62
N THR A 51 -8.57 1.35 2.88
CA THR A 51 -9.87 1.97 3.17
C THR A 51 -10.49 2.63 1.95
N ILE A 52 -9.67 3.30 1.13
CA ILE A 52 -10.11 4.03 -0.06
C ILE A 52 -9.12 3.75 -1.19
N LEU A 53 -9.62 3.52 -2.39
CA LEU A 53 -8.83 3.42 -3.61
C LEU A 53 -9.53 4.21 -4.71
N GLU A 54 -8.86 5.26 -5.19
CA GLU A 54 -9.46 6.24 -6.10
C GLU A 54 -8.57 6.49 -7.30
N GLY A 55 -9.19 6.66 -8.45
CA GLY A 55 -8.54 7.07 -9.69
C GLY A 55 -9.43 6.78 -10.90
N GLY A 56 -9.15 7.48 -12.00
CA GLY A 56 -9.97 7.42 -13.21
C GLY A 56 -11.12 8.42 -13.20
N VAL A 57 -11.60 8.76 -14.39
CA VAL A 57 -12.68 9.74 -14.59
C VAL A 57 -13.83 9.11 -15.38
N GLN A 58 -13.52 8.31 -16.41
CA GLN A 58 -14.48 7.64 -17.27
C GLN A 58 -13.94 6.25 -17.67
N VAL A 59 -14.84 5.33 -18.02
CA VAL A 59 -14.53 3.92 -18.33
C VAL A 59 -13.58 3.73 -19.53
N ASN A 60 -13.49 4.72 -20.42
CA ASN A 60 -12.67 4.70 -21.63
C ASN A 60 -11.52 5.72 -21.59
N VAL A 61 -11.30 6.37 -20.43
CA VAL A 61 -10.22 7.34 -20.24
C VAL A 61 -9.19 6.73 -19.30
N LEU A 62 -7.93 6.69 -19.77
CA LEU A 62 -6.84 6.19 -18.95
C LEU A 62 -6.60 7.16 -17.78
N PRO A 63 -6.57 6.66 -16.53
CA PRO A 63 -6.29 7.47 -15.36
C PRO A 63 -4.87 8.04 -15.42
N GLU A 64 -4.70 9.28 -14.97
CA GLU A 64 -3.39 9.92 -14.82
C GLU A 64 -2.74 9.64 -13.46
N LYS A 65 -3.57 9.43 -12.42
CA LYS A 65 -3.15 9.14 -11.05
C LYS A 65 -4.12 8.16 -10.38
N PHE A 66 -3.58 7.31 -9.53
CA PHE A 66 -4.32 6.58 -8.49
C PHE A 66 -3.83 7.02 -7.12
N THR A 67 -4.74 7.03 -6.15
CA THR A 67 -4.43 7.26 -4.73
C THR A 67 -5.06 6.12 -3.93
N ALA A 68 -4.30 5.54 -3.03
CA ALA A 68 -4.75 4.49 -2.12
C ALA A 68 -4.52 4.96 -0.69
N PHE A 69 -5.55 4.83 0.16
CA PHE A 69 -5.50 5.20 1.56
C PHE A 69 -5.49 3.95 2.41
N PHE A 70 -4.53 3.87 3.31
CA PHE A 70 -4.36 2.75 4.21
C PHE A 70 -4.53 3.22 5.65
N ASP A 71 -5.41 2.54 6.39
CA ASP A 71 -5.49 2.62 7.85
C ASP A 71 -4.48 1.64 8.43
N ILE A 72 -3.43 2.17 9.05
CA ILE A 72 -2.37 1.36 9.67
C ILE A 72 -2.39 1.60 11.18
N ARG A 73 -2.58 0.51 11.94
CA ARG A 73 -2.46 0.52 13.40
C ARG A 73 -1.16 -0.15 13.79
N VAL A 74 -0.25 0.64 14.33
CA VAL A 74 1.08 0.21 14.75
C VAL A 74 1.09 0.05 16.27
N PRO A 75 1.48 -1.11 16.82
CA PRO A 75 1.59 -1.29 18.26
C PRO A 75 2.81 -0.52 18.81
N PRO A 76 2.81 -0.12 20.09
CA PRO A 76 3.89 0.69 20.68
C PRO A 76 5.23 -0.05 20.79
N THR A 77 5.23 -1.37 20.58
CA THR A 77 6.42 -2.23 20.57
C THR A 77 7.17 -2.21 19.24
N VAL A 78 6.58 -1.67 18.17
CA VAL A 78 7.20 -1.57 16.86
C VAL A 78 7.99 -0.26 16.76
N ASP A 79 9.22 -0.37 16.25
CA ASP A 79 10.05 0.77 15.90
C ASP A 79 9.45 1.48 14.68
N PHE A 80 8.96 2.71 14.91
CA PHE A 80 8.31 3.49 13.86
C PHE A 80 9.28 3.90 12.75
N GLU A 81 10.55 4.21 13.06
CA GLU A 81 11.52 4.60 12.04
C GLU A 81 11.86 3.43 11.11
N ALA A 82 12.00 2.22 11.68
CA ALA A 82 12.21 1.01 10.91
C ALA A 82 11.01 0.69 10.01
N PHE A 83 9.79 0.88 10.53
CA PHE A 83 8.56 0.63 9.79
C PHE A 83 8.31 1.68 8.69
N GLU A 84 8.62 2.96 8.93
CA GLU A 84 8.57 4.01 7.90
C GLU A 84 9.54 3.69 6.75
N LYS A 85 10.74 3.20 7.06
CA LYS A 85 11.70 2.75 6.04
C LYS A 85 11.15 1.58 5.21
N GLU A 86 10.40 0.68 5.83
CA GLU A 86 9.73 -0.43 5.16
C GLU A 86 8.65 0.09 4.17
N ILE A 87 7.79 1.02 4.62
CA ILE A 87 6.80 1.68 3.76
C ILE A 87 7.48 2.40 2.59
N SER A 88 8.56 3.14 2.86
CA SER A 88 9.35 3.79 1.82
C SER A 88 9.92 2.78 0.82
N GLY A 89 10.37 1.61 1.29
CA GLY A 89 10.83 0.51 0.44
C GLY A 89 9.72 0.00 -0.48
N TRP A 90 8.51 -0.22 0.05
CA TRP A 90 7.37 -0.65 -0.76
C TRP A 90 7.04 0.35 -1.89
N CYS A 91 7.10 1.65 -1.61
CA CYS A 91 6.88 2.68 -2.62
C CYS A 91 8.00 2.70 -3.69
N GLN A 92 9.26 2.58 -3.29
CA GLN A 92 10.40 2.53 -4.22
C GLN A 92 10.34 1.29 -5.13
N GLU A 93 9.97 0.13 -4.58
CA GLU A 93 9.79 -1.11 -5.35
C GLU A 93 8.58 -1.07 -6.28
N ALA A 94 7.52 -0.33 -5.90
CA ALA A 94 6.35 -0.15 -6.73
C ALA A 94 6.71 0.58 -8.03
N GLY A 95 7.57 1.60 -7.99
CA GLY A 95 8.17 2.21 -9.17
C GLY A 95 8.44 3.71 -9.02
N GLU A 96 9.12 4.28 -10.02
CA GLU A 96 9.41 5.71 -10.09
C GLU A 96 8.11 6.53 -10.17
N GLY A 97 7.99 7.55 -9.31
CA GLY A 97 6.80 8.41 -9.22
C GLY A 97 5.73 7.95 -8.22
N VAL A 98 5.94 6.83 -7.52
CA VAL A 98 5.11 6.46 -6.37
C VAL A 98 5.61 7.22 -5.14
N THR A 99 4.69 7.91 -4.47
CA THR A 99 4.95 8.71 -3.27
C THR A 99 3.92 8.38 -2.21
N TYR A 100 4.24 8.65 -0.95
CA TYR A 100 3.33 8.48 0.17
C TYR A 100 3.40 9.70 1.09
N GLU A 101 2.34 9.90 1.85
CA GLU A 101 2.24 10.90 2.90
C GLU A 101 1.45 10.31 4.07
N PHE A 102 1.80 10.71 5.29
CA PHE A 102 1.01 10.36 6.47
C PHE A 102 -0.10 11.38 6.64
N VAL A 103 -1.34 10.90 6.62
CA VAL A 103 -2.51 11.74 6.86
C VAL A 103 -2.87 11.66 8.35
N GLN A 104 -3.00 12.83 8.98
CA GLN A 104 -3.52 12.93 10.34
C GLN A 104 -5.01 13.28 10.25
N VAL A 105 -5.87 12.32 10.60
CA VAL A 105 -7.33 12.43 10.56
C VAL A 105 -7.93 12.15 11.93
#